data_AF-A0A915U6N0-F1
#
_entry.id   AF-A0A915U6N0-F1
#
_cell.length_a   1.000
_cell.length_b   1.000
_cell.length_c   1.000
_cell.angle_alpha   90.00
_cell.angle_beta   90.00
_cell.angle_gamma   90.00
#
_symmetry.space_group_name_H-M   'P 1'
#
loop_
_entity.id
_entity.type
_entity.pdbx_description
1 polymer ?
#
loop_
_entity_poly.entity_id
_entity_poly.type
_entity_poly.pdbx_seq_one_letter_code
_entity_poly.pdbx_strand_id
1 'polypeptide(L)'
;MALTHPSRGREQSDAVLQLVGYWHAAEGDGLPHPQQLVHPRWQWRRRRRILRYLGSGVTALQYRGFSYCRFGCGGLKGTRDFTDGTWVWPEGLSHYVRWHGVSLPEAFVAHMAAHDFTVPIDDLSRHHSMPVSDDLWREWAHRQGPYRAIACCYACREERGATDVTLPVCCHVPFRWASGWLWYHLGFRGFRGDDSGPS
;
A
#
# COMPACT_ATOMS: atom_id res chain seq x y z
N MET A 1 2.06 26.95 51.59
CA MET A 1 2.91 26.00 50.83
C MET A 1 2.02 25.30 49.81
N ALA A 2 2.00 25.79 48.57
CA ALA A 2 1.28 25.13 47.47
C ALA A 2 2.30 24.30 46.69
N LEU A 3 2.11 22.97 46.70
CA LEU A 3 2.88 22.06 45.87
C LEU A 3 2.28 22.09 44.46
N THR A 4 2.90 22.88 43.58
CA THR A 4 2.64 22.82 42.14
C THR A 4 3.25 21.53 41.60
N HIS A 5 2.40 20.57 41.26
CA HIS A 5 2.81 19.44 40.42
C HIS A 5 3.19 19.97 39.03
N PRO A 6 4.39 19.68 38.52
CA PRO A 6 4.68 19.98 37.12
C PRO A 6 3.89 18.99 36.26
N SER A 7 2.88 19.51 35.57
CA SER A 7 2.25 18.84 34.44
C SER A 7 3.34 18.53 33.42
N ARG A 8 3.71 17.24 33.30
CA ARG A 8 4.46 16.74 32.15
C ARG A 8 3.61 16.98 30.91
N GLY A 9 3.86 18.11 30.24
CA GLY A 9 3.45 18.30 28.86
C GLY A 9 4.05 17.17 28.05
N ARG A 10 3.21 16.21 27.66
CA ARG A 10 3.57 15.18 26.69
C ARG A 10 3.65 15.89 25.35
N GLU A 11 4.86 16.27 24.95
CA GLU A 11 5.15 16.77 23.62
C GLU A 11 4.68 15.68 22.64
N GLN A 12 3.52 15.93 22.04
CA GLN A 12 2.85 15.03 21.12
C GLN A 12 3.67 15.13 19.84
N SER A 13 4.59 14.20 19.62
CA SER A 13 5.42 14.20 18.42
C SER A 13 4.52 14.24 17.18
N ASP A 14 4.73 15.23 16.31
CA ASP A 14 4.19 15.40 14.95
C ASP A 14 4.64 14.29 13.99
N ALA A 15 4.65 13.05 14.46
CA ALA A 15 5.13 11.93 13.68
C ALA A 15 4.10 11.63 12.56
N VAL A 16 4.56 11.76 11.32
CA VAL A 16 3.80 11.52 10.08
C VAL A 16 4.23 10.18 9.49
N LEU A 17 3.28 9.28 9.24
CA LEU A 17 3.54 8.03 8.53
C LEU A 17 3.83 8.29 7.05
N GLN A 18 4.87 7.66 6.53
CA GLN A 18 5.23 7.72 5.12
C GLN A 18 4.52 6.61 4.35
N LEU A 19 3.68 6.99 3.40
CA LEU A 19 2.94 6.07 2.57
C LEU A 19 3.84 5.42 1.52
N VAL A 20 3.64 4.13 1.22
CA VAL A 20 4.33 3.44 0.12
C VAL A 20 3.48 2.31 -0.48
N GLY A 21 3.57 2.13 -1.79
CA GLY A 21 2.94 1.00 -2.47
C GLY A 21 1.44 1.15 -2.74
N TYR A 22 0.93 2.39 -2.70
CA TYR A 22 -0.41 2.70 -3.19
C TYR A 22 -0.33 3.07 -4.66
N TRP A 23 -1.37 2.67 -5.37
CA TRP A 23 -1.41 2.73 -6.81
C TRP A 23 -2.54 3.61 -7.26
N HIS A 24 -2.36 4.17 -8.46
CA HIS A 24 -3.40 4.83 -9.20
C HIS A 24 -4.75 4.07 -9.15
N ALA A 25 -5.82 4.81 -8.89
CA ALA A 25 -7.21 4.34 -8.82
C ALA A 25 -8.16 5.20 -9.67
N ALA A 26 -7.86 6.49 -9.84
CA ALA A 26 -8.65 7.41 -10.64
C ALA A 26 -7.76 8.46 -11.32
N GLU A 27 -8.16 8.90 -12.51
CA GLU A 27 -7.45 9.92 -13.28
C GLU A 27 -7.15 11.16 -12.43
N GLY A 28 -5.89 11.63 -12.47
CA GLY A 28 -5.47 12.81 -11.72
C GLY A 28 -5.14 12.60 -10.24
N ASP A 29 -5.25 11.38 -9.69
CA ASP A 29 -4.87 11.11 -8.29
C ASP A 29 -3.37 11.23 -8.00
N GLY A 30 -2.54 11.34 -9.06
CA GLY A 30 -1.08 11.51 -9.03
C GLY A 30 -0.31 10.32 -8.42
N LEU A 31 -0.96 9.18 -8.18
CA LEU A 31 -0.31 7.98 -7.69
C LEU A 31 0.28 7.17 -8.86
N PRO A 32 1.37 6.42 -8.65
CA PRO A 32 2.01 5.70 -9.73
C PRO A 32 1.19 4.47 -10.16
N HIS A 33 1.37 4.10 -11.43
CA HIS A 33 0.94 2.80 -11.93
C HIS A 33 2.02 1.76 -11.61
N PRO A 34 1.72 0.59 -11.03
CA PRO A 34 2.77 -0.31 -10.53
C PRO A 34 3.66 -0.87 -11.66
N GLN A 35 3.16 -0.92 -12.89
CA GLN A 35 3.92 -1.30 -14.09
C GLN A 35 5.09 -0.33 -14.38
N GLN A 36 5.00 0.93 -13.97
CA GLN A 36 6.09 1.91 -14.05
C GLN A 36 7.31 1.50 -13.22
N LEU A 37 7.08 0.67 -12.19
CA LEU A 37 8.05 0.39 -11.14
C LEU A 37 8.59 -1.03 -11.22
N VAL A 38 8.38 -1.73 -12.33
CA VAL A 38 8.87 -3.09 -12.53
C VAL A 38 10.37 -3.08 -12.77
N HIS A 39 11.13 -3.59 -11.79
CA HIS A 39 12.57 -3.79 -11.88
C HIS A 39 12.94 -5.23 -11.44
N PRO A 40 13.11 -6.17 -12.38
CA PRO A 40 13.08 -7.62 -12.09
C PRO A 40 14.20 -8.11 -11.19
N ARG A 41 15.38 -7.54 -11.38
CA ARG A 41 16.61 -7.85 -10.63
C ARG A 41 16.76 -6.98 -9.39
N TRP A 42 15.77 -6.14 -9.07
CA TRP A 42 15.83 -5.26 -7.92
C TRP A 42 15.90 -6.08 -6.63
N GLN A 43 16.91 -5.78 -5.82
CA GLN A 43 17.12 -6.38 -4.50
C GLN A 43 17.03 -7.92 -4.48
N TRP A 44 17.36 -8.63 -5.57
CA TRP A 44 17.13 -10.08 -5.67
C TRP A 44 17.73 -10.88 -4.50
N ARG A 45 18.91 -10.48 -4.00
CA ARG A 45 19.57 -11.08 -2.81
C ARG A 45 18.81 -10.83 -1.51
N ARG A 46 18.13 -9.69 -1.37
CA ARG A 46 17.42 -9.25 -0.16
C ARG A 46 15.90 -9.47 -0.26
N ARG A 47 15.38 -9.87 -1.42
CA ARG A 47 13.94 -9.98 -1.73
C ARG A 47 13.19 -10.85 -0.74
N ARG A 48 13.75 -11.99 -0.32
CA ARG A 48 13.10 -12.85 0.70
C ARG A 48 12.93 -12.15 2.05
N ARG A 49 13.91 -11.34 2.47
CA ARG A 49 13.83 -10.56 3.72
C ARG A 49 12.83 -9.41 3.59
N ILE A 50 12.83 -8.71 2.44
CA ILE A 50 11.83 -7.66 2.13
C ILE A 50 10.41 -8.23 2.19
N LEU A 51 10.16 -9.37 1.53
CA LEU A 51 8.82 -9.99 1.53
C LEU A 51 8.36 -10.40 2.93
N ARG A 52 9.29 -10.88 3.78
CA ARG A 52 8.99 -11.19 5.18
C ARG A 52 8.61 -9.91 5.95
N TYR A 53 9.37 -8.84 5.80
CA TYR A 53 9.08 -7.54 6.42
C TYR A 53 7.68 -7.05 6.05
N LEU A 54 7.40 -6.97 4.74
CA LEU A 54 6.11 -6.48 4.23
C LEU A 54 4.91 -7.30 4.73
N GLY A 55 5.10 -8.60 4.98
CA GLY A 55 4.05 -9.47 5.51
C GLY A 55 3.95 -9.51 7.04
N SER A 56 4.86 -8.86 7.76
CA SER A 56 4.93 -8.87 9.23
C SER A 56 4.55 -7.54 9.86
N GLY A 57 4.05 -6.58 9.08
CA GLY A 57 3.62 -5.27 9.60
C GLY A 57 2.40 -5.37 10.51
N VAL A 58 2.26 -4.40 11.41
CA VAL A 58 1.09 -4.29 12.29
C VAL A 58 -0.07 -3.68 11.52
N THR A 59 -1.29 -4.15 11.75
CA THR A 59 -2.47 -3.62 11.04
C THR A 59 -2.75 -2.18 11.48
N ALA A 60 -2.58 -1.24 10.54
CA ALA A 60 -2.86 0.18 10.74
C ALA A 60 -4.32 0.52 10.52
N LEU A 61 -4.86 0.02 9.40
CA LEU A 61 -6.25 0.23 8.97
C LEU A 61 -6.80 -1.08 8.41
N GLN A 62 -8.12 -1.25 8.53
CA GLN A 62 -8.85 -2.35 7.94
C GLN A 62 -10.11 -1.85 7.25
N TYR A 63 -10.31 -2.31 6.02
CA TYR A 63 -11.39 -1.90 5.14
C TYR A 63 -12.43 -3.02 4.96
N ARG A 64 -13.65 -2.63 4.61
CA ARG A 64 -14.73 -3.56 4.23
C ARG A 64 -14.72 -3.93 2.73
N GLY A 65 -13.77 -3.40 1.97
CA GLY A 65 -13.55 -3.69 0.56
C GLY A 65 -12.24 -4.44 0.34
N PHE A 66 -12.08 -4.99 -0.86
CA PHE A 66 -10.89 -5.73 -1.25
C PHE A 66 -10.08 -4.97 -2.30
N SER A 67 -8.75 -5.07 -2.18
CA SER A 67 -7.85 -4.63 -3.25
C SER A 67 -7.66 -5.73 -4.30
N TYR A 68 -7.40 -5.32 -5.55
CA TYR A 68 -7.11 -6.21 -6.68
C TYR A 68 -5.75 -5.91 -7.31
N CYS A 69 -5.25 -6.86 -8.11
CA CYS A 69 -3.99 -6.72 -8.82
C CYS A 69 -4.17 -5.96 -10.14
N ARG A 70 -3.42 -4.86 -10.33
CA ARG A 70 -3.42 -4.06 -11.57
C ARG A 70 -2.72 -4.72 -12.75
N PHE A 71 -2.11 -5.89 -12.53
CA PHE A 71 -1.59 -6.77 -13.59
C PHE A 71 -2.59 -7.87 -13.97
N GLY A 72 -3.81 -7.87 -13.42
CA GLY A 72 -4.83 -8.87 -13.73
C GLY A 72 -4.59 -10.24 -13.08
N CYS A 73 -3.76 -10.32 -12.04
CA CYS A 73 -3.69 -11.53 -11.22
C CYS A 73 -5.00 -11.65 -10.46
N GLY A 74 -5.79 -12.70 -10.74
CA GLY A 74 -7.03 -12.97 -10.03
C GLY A 74 -6.84 -13.05 -8.50
N GLY A 75 -7.97 -13.08 -7.80
CA GLY A 75 -8.01 -13.16 -6.35
C GLY A 75 -7.73 -11.83 -5.63
N LEU A 76 -7.96 -11.84 -4.32
CA LEU A 76 -7.93 -10.66 -3.47
C LEU A 76 -6.48 -10.34 -3.05
N LYS A 77 -6.11 -9.07 -3.02
CA LYS A 77 -4.75 -8.62 -2.63
C LYS A 77 -4.64 -8.20 -1.17
N GLY A 78 -5.76 -7.99 -0.49
CA GLY A 78 -5.81 -7.65 0.93
C GLY A 78 -6.93 -6.65 1.24
N THR A 79 -7.23 -6.53 2.53
CA THR A 79 -8.24 -5.58 3.08
C THR A 79 -7.64 -4.69 4.15
N ARG A 80 -6.32 -4.74 4.34
CA ARG A 80 -5.62 -4.05 5.42
C ARG A 80 -4.48 -3.22 4.88
N ASP A 81 -4.19 -2.17 5.63
CA ASP A 81 -2.91 -1.50 5.57
C ASP A 81 -2.08 -1.89 6.79
N PHE A 82 -0.79 -2.09 6.55
CA PHE A 82 0.21 -2.42 7.53
C PHE A 82 1.11 -1.22 7.83
N THR A 83 1.70 -1.21 9.01
CA THR A 83 2.67 -0.21 9.45
C THR A 83 3.77 -0.81 10.32
N ASP A 84 4.91 -0.12 10.36
CA ASP A 84 6.01 -0.30 11.31
C ASP A 84 6.19 0.94 12.24
N GLY A 85 5.22 1.86 12.23
CA GLY A 85 5.27 3.11 12.99
C GLY A 85 5.98 4.27 12.29
N THR A 86 6.68 4.02 11.17
CA THR A 86 7.28 5.06 10.32
C THR A 86 6.66 5.06 8.93
N TRP A 87 6.41 3.87 8.37
CA TRP A 87 5.83 3.66 7.06
C TRP A 87 4.44 3.03 7.17
N VAL A 88 3.59 3.28 6.17
CA VAL A 88 2.31 2.60 5.98
C VAL A 88 2.20 2.07 4.55
N TRP A 89 1.75 0.83 4.41
CA TRP A 89 1.66 0.15 3.11
C TRP A 89 0.48 -0.84 3.05
N PRO A 90 -0.10 -1.08 1.87
CA PRO A 90 -1.18 -2.05 1.75
C PRO A 90 -0.65 -3.48 1.90
N GLU A 91 -1.44 -4.37 2.50
CA GLU A 91 -1.17 -5.80 2.64
C GLU A 91 -0.74 -6.45 1.30
N GLY A 92 -1.36 -5.98 0.22
CA GLY A 92 -1.09 -6.43 -1.14
C GLY A 92 0.27 -6.04 -1.71
N LEU A 93 1.03 -5.12 -1.10
CA LEU A 93 2.33 -4.67 -1.63
C LEU A 93 3.32 -5.84 -1.79
N SER A 94 3.29 -6.79 -0.86
CA SER A 94 4.10 -8.01 -0.91
C SER A 94 3.87 -8.82 -2.21
N HIS A 95 2.63 -8.86 -2.72
CA HIS A 95 2.30 -9.52 -3.98
C HIS A 95 2.97 -8.84 -5.17
N TYR A 96 3.00 -7.50 -5.21
CA TYR A 96 3.64 -6.74 -6.29
C TYR A 96 5.15 -6.94 -6.30
N VAL A 97 5.80 -6.88 -5.14
CA VAL A 97 7.23 -7.18 -5.02
C VAL A 97 7.52 -8.64 -5.37
N ARG A 98 6.69 -9.59 -4.96
CA ARG A 98 6.92 -11.02 -5.19
C ARG A 98 6.76 -11.42 -6.65
N TRP A 99 5.65 -11.04 -7.28
CA TRP A 99 5.25 -11.61 -8.58
C TRP A 99 5.50 -10.69 -9.76
N HIS A 100 5.54 -9.38 -9.52
CA HIS A 100 5.71 -8.37 -10.58
C HIS A 100 7.09 -7.71 -10.56
N GLY A 101 7.91 -7.99 -9.55
CA GLY A 101 9.24 -7.38 -9.45
C GLY A 101 9.18 -5.87 -9.27
N VAL A 102 8.11 -5.36 -8.65
CA VAL A 102 7.99 -3.93 -8.33
C VAL A 102 9.09 -3.52 -7.35
N SER A 103 9.82 -2.47 -7.69
CA SER A 103 10.81 -1.83 -6.81
C SER A 103 10.14 -0.89 -5.82
N LEU A 104 10.83 -0.63 -4.71
CA LEU A 104 10.41 0.28 -3.64
C LEU A 104 11.48 1.36 -3.41
N PRO A 105 11.12 2.48 -2.75
CA PRO A 105 12.06 3.55 -2.46
C PRO A 105 13.26 3.08 -1.66
N GLU A 106 14.44 3.62 -1.99
CA GLU A 106 15.69 3.30 -1.30
C GLU A 106 15.59 3.63 0.19
N ALA A 107 14.92 4.73 0.54
CA ALA A 107 14.68 5.12 1.93
C ALA A 107 13.90 4.06 2.71
N PHE A 108 12.88 3.45 2.10
CA PHE A 108 12.10 2.39 2.74
C PHE A 108 12.93 1.11 2.90
N VAL A 109 13.69 0.72 1.87
CA VAL A 109 14.60 -0.45 1.95
C VAL A 109 15.73 -0.23 2.96
N ALA A 110 16.24 1.00 3.08
CA ALA A 110 17.24 1.38 4.07
C ALA A 110 16.66 1.32 5.49
N HIS A 111 15.42 1.79 5.70
CA HIS A 111 14.70 1.65 6.96
C HIS A 111 14.56 0.17 7.35
N MET A 112 14.06 -0.68 6.44
CA MET A 112 14.01 -2.13 6.68
C MET A 112 15.39 -2.70 7.03
N ALA A 113 16.46 -2.24 6.36
CA ALA A 113 17.82 -2.68 6.61
C ALA A 113 18.28 -2.36 8.04
N ALA A 114 18.02 -1.14 8.49
CA ALA A 114 18.40 -0.64 9.80
C ALA A 114 17.71 -1.42 10.94
N HIS A 115 16.55 -2.01 10.66
CA HIS A 115 15.82 -2.89 11.57
C HIS A 115 16.02 -4.39 11.26
N ASP A 116 17.09 -4.74 10.54
CA ASP A 116 17.42 -6.12 10.18
C ASP A 116 16.31 -6.89 9.43
N PHE A 117 15.41 -6.17 8.78
CA PHE A 117 14.18 -6.66 8.15
C PHE A 117 13.22 -7.33 9.14
N THR A 118 13.16 -6.79 10.35
CA THR A 118 12.16 -7.12 11.35
C THR A 118 11.38 -5.85 11.66
N VAL A 119 10.05 -5.95 11.70
CA VAL A 119 9.20 -4.81 12.04
C VAL A 119 9.41 -4.47 13.53
N PRO A 120 9.78 -3.24 13.90
CA PRO A 120 9.81 -2.82 15.29
C PRO A 120 8.38 -2.79 15.85
N ILE A 121 8.11 -3.56 16.91
CA ILE A 121 6.75 -3.70 17.48
C ILE A 121 6.51 -2.73 18.65
N ASP A 122 7.55 -2.10 19.17
CA ASP A 122 7.48 -1.29 20.39
C ASP A 122 6.71 0.03 20.20
N ASP A 123 5.73 0.28 21.09
CA ASP A 123 4.82 1.44 21.13
C ASP A 123 4.17 1.84 19.79
N LEU A 124 3.72 0.85 19.00
CA LEU A 124 2.88 1.13 17.83
C LEU A 124 1.46 1.59 18.20
N SER A 125 1.09 1.72 19.48
CA SER A 125 -0.29 2.04 19.90
C SER A 125 -0.89 3.34 19.34
N ARG A 126 -0.07 4.21 18.75
CA ARG A 126 -0.47 5.55 18.29
C ARG A 126 -0.70 5.67 16.78
N HIS A 127 -0.43 4.61 16.00
CA HIS A 127 -0.45 4.73 14.53
C HIS A 127 -1.83 5.07 13.95
N HIS A 128 -2.93 4.73 14.63
CA HIS A 128 -4.30 5.00 14.17
C HIS A 128 -4.63 6.49 14.03
N SER A 129 -3.88 7.36 14.71
CA SER A 129 -4.12 8.80 14.76
C SER A 129 -2.99 9.62 14.13
N MET A 130 -1.99 8.95 13.56
CA MET A 130 -0.88 9.65 12.91
C MET A 130 -1.31 10.16 11.53
N PRO A 131 -1.00 11.42 11.18
CA PRO A 131 -1.14 11.89 9.81
C PRO A 131 -0.30 11.03 8.86
N VAL A 132 -0.76 10.90 7.62
CA VAL A 132 -0.07 10.15 6.56
C VAL A 132 0.35 11.14 5.46
N SER A 133 1.60 11.08 5.02
CA SER A 133 2.10 11.80 3.85
C SER A 133 2.42 10.81 2.73
N ASP A 134 2.07 11.19 1.49
CA ASP A 134 2.38 10.44 0.27
C ASP A 134 3.41 11.15 -0.63
N ASP A 135 3.99 12.25 -0.17
CA ASP A 135 4.89 13.10 -0.96
C ASP A 135 6.12 12.32 -1.43
N LEU A 136 6.80 11.64 -0.49
CA LEU A 136 7.99 10.83 -0.80
C LEU A 136 7.68 9.77 -1.87
N TRP A 137 6.52 9.13 -1.75
CA TRP A 137 6.12 8.07 -2.65
C TRP A 137 5.87 8.58 -4.07
N ARG A 138 5.12 9.68 -4.19
CA ARG A 138 4.84 10.34 -5.46
C ARG A 138 6.11 10.82 -6.13
N GLU A 139 6.94 11.57 -5.40
CA GLU A 139 8.20 12.11 -5.90
C GLU A 139 9.15 11.00 -6.34
N TRP A 140 9.32 9.97 -5.51
CA TRP A 140 10.20 8.86 -5.83
C TRP A 140 9.72 8.11 -7.07
N ALA A 141 8.42 7.86 -7.19
CA ALA A 141 7.87 7.15 -8.33
C ALA A 141 8.00 7.99 -9.62
N HIS A 142 7.71 9.29 -9.56
CA HIS A 142 7.91 10.21 -10.68
C HIS A 142 9.35 10.18 -11.22
N ARG A 143 10.36 10.08 -10.33
CA ARG A 143 11.77 9.96 -10.72
C ARG A 143 12.12 8.66 -11.46
N GLN A 144 11.30 7.61 -11.37
CA GLN A 144 11.50 6.36 -12.12
C GLN A 144 11.16 6.50 -13.61
N GLY A 145 10.62 7.65 -14.02
CA GLY A 145 10.18 7.92 -15.38
C GLY A 145 8.72 7.53 -15.62
N PRO A 146 8.16 7.87 -16.79
CA PRO A 146 6.75 7.66 -17.07
C PRO A 146 6.42 6.17 -17.16
N TYR A 147 5.16 5.82 -16.88
CA TYR A 147 4.61 4.52 -17.22
C TYR A 147 4.87 4.25 -18.72
N ARG A 148 5.67 3.22 -19.01
CA ARG A 148 5.81 2.65 -20.34
C ARG A 148 5.02 1.36 -20.35
N ALA A 149 4.02 1.26 -21.22
CA ALA A 149 3.27 0.02 -21.42
C ALA A 149 4.21 -1.07 -21.96
N ILE A 150 4.93 -1.77 -21.08
CA ILE A 150 5.86 -2.84 -21.44
C ILE A 150 5.54 -4.10 -20.62
N ALA A 151 5.10 -5.09 -21.39
CA ALA A 151 5.19 -6.55 -21.26
C ALA A 151 4.84 -7.25 -19.92
N CYS A 152 3.76 -8.05 -20.00
CA CYS A 152 3.53 -9.40 -19.45
C CYS A 152 4.23 -9.76 -18.12
N CYS A 153 3.43 -10.07 -17.09
CA CYS A 153 3.83 -10.52 -15.75
C CYS A 153 5.07 -11.43 -15.74
N TYR A 154 6.00 -11.19 -14.81
CA TYR A 154 7.23 -11.99 -14.63
C TYR A 154 6.96 -13.49 -14.49
N ALA A 155 5.88 -13.86 -13.80
CA ALA A 155 5.47 -15.26 -13.67
C ALA A 155 5.14 -15.91 -15.03
N CYS A 156 4.61 -15.16 -15.98
CA CYS A 156 4.28 -15.67 -17.32
C CYS A 156 5.54 -15.85 -18.20
N ARG A 157 6.65 -15.18 -17.86
CA ARG A 157 7.93 -15.29 -18.59
C ARG A 157 8.76 -16.51 -18.16
N GLU A 158 8.74 -16.90 -16.88
CA GLU A 158 9.49 -18.07 -16.39
C GLU A 158 8.93 -19.40 -16.92
N GLU A 159 7.61 -19.50 -17.11
CA GLU A 159 6.97 -20.71 -17.66
C GLU A 159 7.18 -20.89 -19.16
N ARG A 160 7.58 -19.85 -19.90
CA ARG A 160 7.48 -19.83 -21.38
C ARG A 160 8.80 -19.85 -22.16
N GLY A 161 9.97 -19.93 -21.53
CA GLY A 161 11.25 -20.04 -22.25
C GLY A 161 11.48 -18.86 -23.21
N ALA A 162 12.11 -17.81 -22.74
CA ALA A 162 12.24 -16.53 -23.46
C ALA A 162 12.85 -16.65 -24.88
N THR A 163 12.03 -16.50 -25.94
CA THR A 163 12.49 -16.01 -27.26
C THR A 163 11.48 -15.18 -28.07
N ASP A 164 10.20 -15.07 -27.70
CA ASP A 164 9.24 -14.30 -28.52
C ASP A 164 8.82 -12.98 -27.84
N VAL A 165 9.28 -11.87 -28.41
CA VAL A 165 9.02 -10.48 -27.96
C VAL A 165 7.82 -9.84 -28.66
N THR A 166 7.04 -10.61 -29.42
CA THR A 166 5.98 -10.06 -30.29
C THR A 166 4.60 -10.66 -30.03
N LEU A 167 4.03 -10.54 -28.81
CA LEU A 167 2.58 -10.70 -28.60
C LEU A 167 2.00 -9.84 -27.46
N PRO A 168 0.72 -9.41 -27.56
CA PRO A 168 0.09 -8.46 -26.65
C PRO A 168 -0.38 -9.14 -25.36
N VAL A 169 -0.24 -8.41 -24.24
CA VAL A 169 -1.01 -8.51 -22.99
C VAL A 169 -1.47 -9.93 -22.59
N CYS A 170 -0.58 -10.72 -21.98
CA CYS A 170 -0.85 -12.10 -21.51
C CYS A 170 -1.94 -12.24 -20.42
N CYS A 171 -2.64 -11.18 -20.04
CA CYS A 171 -3.65 -11.21 -18.97
C CYS A 171 -5.05 -10.86 -19.50
N HIS A 172 -5.50 -11.48 -20.60
CA HIS A 172 -6.92 -11.56 -20.91
C HIS A 172 -7.50 -12.80 -20.21
N VAL A 173 -7.87 -12.67 -18.94
CA VAL A 173 -9.02 -13.42 -18.43
C VAL A 173 -10.23 -12.53 -18.77
N PRO A 174 -11.22 -12.97 -19.54
CA PRO A 174 -12.39 -12.15 -19.83
C PRO A 174 -13.17 -11.96 -18.53
N PHE A 175 -12.96 -10.82 -17.86
CA PHE A 175 -13.76 -10.42 -16.71
C PHE A 175 -15.04 -9.75 -17.24
N ARG A 176 -16.14 -10.51 -17.23
CA ARG A 176 -17.47 -9.95 -17.45
C ARG A 176 -17.82 -9.08 -16.25
N TRP A 177 -17.90 -7.77 -16.50
CA TRP A 177 -18.47 -6.80 -15.57
C TRP A 177 -19.96 -7.11 -15.36
N ALA A 178 -20.35 -7.45 -14.14
CA ALA A 178 -21.71 -7.27 -13.67
C ALA A 178 -21.68 -6.14 -12.62
N SER A 179 -21.87 -4.93 -13.14
CA SER A 179 -22.57 -3.81 -12.50
C SER A 179 -22.00 -3.16 -11.23
N GLY A 180 -21.71 -1.86 -11.34
CA GLY A 180 -22.08 -0.89 -10.30
C GLY A 180 -20.93 -0.18 -9.60
N TRP A 181 -20.38 0.83 -10.26
CA TRP A 181 -19.70 1.94 -9.57
C TRP A 181 -20.75 2.76 -8.82
N LEU A 182 -20.56 3.01 -7.53
CA LEU A 182 -21.07 4.22 -6.88
C LEU A 182 -20.05 4.67 -5.83
N TRP A 183 -19.37 5.78 -6.12
CA TRP A 183 -18.56 6.51 -5.16
C TRP A 183 -19.44 7.45 -4.32
N TYR A 184 -18.98 7.67 -3.09
CA TYR A 184 -19.33 8.66 -2.07
C TYR A 184 -20.07 9.95 -2.49
N HIS A 185 -21.09 10.32 -1.70
CA HIS A 185 -21.29 11.71 -1.24
C HIS A 185 -22.01 11.77 0.12
N LEU A 186 -21.31 12.36 1.10
CA LEU A 186 -21.76 13.31 2.15
C LEU A 186 -23.03 13.03 2.98
N GLY A 187 -22.90 13.18 4.31
CA GLY A 187 -24.05 13.53 5.15
C GLY A 187 -23.86 13.37 6.66
N PHE A 188 -23.00 14.17 7.27
CA PHE A 188 -23.09 14.47 8.70
C PHE A 188 -24.46 15.14 8.96
N ARG A 189 -25.37 14.49 9.69
CA ARG A 189 -26.46 15.18 10.40
C ARG A 189 -27.05 14.28 11.50
N GLY A 190 -26.83 14.73 12.73
CA GLY A 190 -27.90 14.87 13.73
C GLY A 190 -28.53 13.60 14.28
N PHE A 191 -28.03 13.22 15.45
CA PHE A 191 -28.79 12.53 16.48
C PHE A 191 -30.12 13.27 16.75
N ARG A 192 -31.26 12.65 16.47
CA ARG A 192 -32.55 12.82 17.17
C ARG A 192 -33.26 11.48 17.13
N GLY A 193 -33.45 10.90 18.31
CA GLY A 193 -34.43 9.85 18.49
C GLY A 193 -35.83 10.44 18.35
N ASP A 194 -36.76 9.61 17.89
CA ASP A 194 -38.15 9.73 18.28
C ASP A 194 -38.75 8.32 18.32
N ASP A 195 -39.31 8.03 19.50
CA ASP A 195 -40.23 6.95 19.79
C ASP A 195 -41.53 7.15 19.00
N SER A 196 -41.96 6.18 18.19
CA SER A 196 -43.38 5.84 18.04
C SER A 196 -43.53 4.46 17.37
N GLY A 197 -43.93 3.45 18.16
CA GLY A 197 -44.48 2.20 17.63
C GLY A 197 -45.97 2.36 17.31
N PRO A 198 -46.51 1.69 16.27
CA PRO A 198 -47.93 1.77 15.96
C PRO A 198 -48.76 0.82 16.84
N SER A 199 -49.99 1.28 17.06
CA SER A 199 -51.08 0.77 17.89
C SER A 199 -51.51 -0.68 17.65
#